data_AF-A0A7C4XMX7-F1
#
_entry.id   AF-A0A7C4XMX7-F1
#
_cell.length_a   1.000
_cell.length_b   1.000
_cell.length_c   1.000
_cell.angle_alpha   90.00
_cell.angle_beta   90.00
_cell.angle_gamma   90.00
#
_symmetry.space_group_name_H-M   'P 1'
#
loop_
_entity.id
_entity.type
_entity.pdbx_description
1 polymer ?
#
loop_
_entity_poly.entity_id
_entity_poly.type
_entity_poly.pdbx_seq_one_letter_code
_entity_poly.pdbx_strand_id
1 'polypeptide(L)' 'AKIVGNVKVYVKGDDVVVEGIDIEEVGQTAANIERATKIRDLDRRVFVDGIYIYERGYADGG' A
#
# COMPACT_ATOMS: atom_id res chain seq x y z
N ALA A 1 8.37 -0.05 6.26
CA ALA A 1 7.92 1.18 5.56
C ALA A 1 7.61 2.26 6.58
N LYS A 2 7.77 3.54 6.24
CA LYS A 2 7.42 4.67 7.15
C LYS A 2 5.94 5.01 6.99
N ILE A 3 5.20 4.97 8.09
CA ILE A 3 3.83 5.45 8.16
C ILE A 3 3.87 6.96 8.34
N VAL A 4 3.10 7.68 7.52
CA VAL A 4 3.00 9.14 7.60
C VAL A 4 1.67 9.48 8.26
N GLY A 5 1.71 10.34 9.27
CA GLY A 5 0.50 10.87 9.88
C GLY A 5 -0.28 9.85 10.69
N ASN A 6 -1.60 9.99 10.69
CA ASN A 6 -2.51 9.21 11.53
C ASN A 6 -3.35 8.25 10.68
N VAL A 7 -2.67 7.28 10.09
CA VAL A 7 -3.28 6.25 9.23
C VAL A 7 -3.21 4.88 9.90
N LYS A 8 -4.27 4.10 9.75
CA LYS A 8 -4.37 2.71 10.19
C LYS A 8 -3.95 1.80 9.06
N VAL A 9 -2.99 0.92 9.35
CA VAL A 9 -2.55 -0.12 8.43
C VAL A 9 -2.90 -1.46 9.04
N TYR A 10 -3.58 -2.31 8.29
CA TYR A 10 -3.90 -3.67 8.72
C TYR A 10 -3.73 -4.64 7.56
N VAL A 11 -3.33 -5.86 7.93
CA VAL A 11 -3.07 -6.96 6.99
C VAL A 11 -4.22 -7.95 7.12
N LYS A 12 -4.88 -8.25 6.00
CA LYS A 12 -5.97 -9.22 5.89
C LYS A 12 -5.54 -10.31 4.92
N GLY A 13 -4.92 -11.38 5.45
CA GLY A 13 -4.37 -12.43 4.62
C GLY A 13 -3.26 -11.88 3.73
N ASP A 14 -3.48 -11.90 2.42
CA ASP A 14 -2.55 -11.38 1.41
C ASP A 14 -2.78 -9.89 1.08
N ASP A 15 -3.86 -9.29 1.60
CA ASP A 15 -4.20 -7.89 1.39
C ASP A 15 -3.62 -6.98 2.48
N VAL A 16 -3.07 -5.83 2.06
CA VAL A 16 -2.68 -4.75 2.96
C VAL A 16 -3.61 -3.57 2.73
N VAL A 17 -4.36 -3.20 3.77
CA VAL A 17 -5.31 -2.09 3.71
C VAL A 17 -4.77 -0.93 4.54
N VAL A 18 -4.80 0.25 3.93
CA VAL A 18 -4.38 1.51 4.54
C VAL A 18 -5.59 2.45 4.57
N GLU A 19 -6.02 2.81 5.77
CA GLU A 19 -7.15 3.71 6.00
C GLU A 19 -6.71 4.93 6.78
N GLY A 20 -7.34 6.06 6.53
CA GLY A 20 -7.06 7.30 7.23
C GLY A 20 -8.07 8.37 6.86
N ILE A 21 -8.10 9.42 7.67
CA ILE A 21 -8.95 10.59 7.43
C ILE A 21 -8.37 11.44 6.28
N ASP A 22 -7.03 11.53 6.23
CA ASP A 22 -6.32 12.31 5.23
C ASP A 22 -5.83 11.42 4.07
N ILE A 23 -6.29 11.75 2.86
CA ILE A 23 -5.96 10.99 1.65
C ILE A 23 -4.49 11.15 1.22
N GLU A 24 -3.85 12.28 1.55
CA GLU A 24 -2.42 12.49 1.27
C GLU A 24 -1.56 11.60 2.18
N GLU A 25 -1.89 11.53 3.47
CA GLU A 25 -1.21 10.66 4.44
C GLU A 25 -1.36 9.18 4.07
N VAL A 26 -2.58 8.77 3.68
CA VAL A 26 -2.89 7.41 3.21
C VAL A 26 -2.10 7.10 1.94
N GLY A 27 -2.16 7.98 0.95
CA GLY A 27 -1.48 7.81 -0.34
C GLY A 27 0.04 7.73 -0.17
N GLN A 28 0.61 8.57 0.69
CA GLN A 28 2.05 8.56 0.95
C GLN A 28 2.49 7.31 1.70
N THR A 29 1.68 6.84 2.67
CA THR A 29 1.94 5.58 3.39
C THR A 29 1.86 4.38 2.45
N ALA A 30 0.83 4.31 1.60
CA ALA A 30 0.69 3.25 0.59
C ALA A 30 1.87 3.23 -0.38
N ALA A 31 2.30 4.40 -0.88
CA ALA A 31 3.47 4.52 -1.75
C ALA A 31 4.78 4.07 -1.06
N ASN A 32 4.93 4.33 0.23
CA ASN A 32 6.08 3.87 1.00
C ASN A 32 6.10 2.34 1.16
N ILE A 33 4.94 1.71 1.32
CA ILE A 33 4.82 0.25 1.39
C ILE A 33 5.17 -0.38 0.05
N GLU A 34 4.57 0.11 -1.05
CA GLU A 34 4.88 -0.37 -2.41
C GLU A 34 6.39 -0.26 -2.70
N ARG A 35 7.00 0.89 -2.40
CA ARG A 35 8.45 1.10 -2.61
C ARG A 35 9.32 0.20 -1.76
N ALA A 36 8.89 -0.14 -0.55
CA ALA A 36 9.65 -1.02 0.33
C ALA A 36 9.64 -2.48 -0.15
N THR A 37 8.58 -2.91 -0.82
CA THR A 37 8.44 -4.27 -1.36
C THR A 37 8.83 -4.38 -2.83
N LYS A 38 9.00 -3.25 -3.53
CA LYS A 38 9.39 -3.22 -4.93
C LYS A 38 10.85 -3.65 -5.09
N ILE A 39 11.03 -4.86 -5.56
CA ILE A 39 12.33 -5.39 -5.96
C ILE A 39 12.80 -4.65 -7.22
N ARG A 40 13.97 -4.01 -7.14
CA ARG A 40 14.52 -3.17 -8.23
C ARG A 40 15.54 -3.90 -9.12
N ASP A 41 16.17 -4.96 -8.61
CA ASP A 41 17.32 -5.62 -9.25
C ASP A 41 16.98 -6.97 -9.92
N LEU A 42 15.70 -7.32 -10.02
CA LEU A 42 15.23 -8.58 -10.60
C LEU A 42 14.30 -8.32 -11.79
N ASP A 43 14.37 -9.20 -12.80
CA ASP A 43 13.56 -9.10 -14.01
C ASP A 43 12.07 -9.28 -13.68
N ARG A 44 11.29 -8.21 -13.85
CA ARG A 44 9.85 -8.19 -13.56
C ARG A 44 9.01 -9.14 -14.41
N ARG A 45 9.57 -9.73 -15.48
CA ARG A 45 8.89 -10.75 -16.29
C ARG A 45 8.94 -12.13 -15.65
N VAL A 46 9.89 -12.34 -14.73
CA VAL A 46 10.09 -13.61 -14.01
C VAL A 46 9.69 -13.45 -12.55
N PHE A 47 9.99 -12.30 -11.95
CA PHE A 47 9.69 -12.00 -10.55
C PHE A 47 8.46 -11.10 -10.47
N VAL A 48 7.30 -11.76 -10.30
CA VAL A 48 5.99 -11.12 -10.12
C VAL A 48 5.70 -10.85 -8.64
N ASP A 49 6.64 -11.17 -7.75
CA ASP A 49 6.51 -10.92 -6.31
C ASP A 49 6.62 -9.41 -6.01
N GLY A 50 5.54 -8.86 -5.48
CA GLY A 50 5.44 -7.46 -5.06
C GLY A 50 4.06 -7.13 -4.52
N ILE A 51 3.99 -6.11 -3.65
CA ILE A 51 2.71 -5.53 -3.25
C ILE A 51 2.35 -4.47 -4.29
N TYR A 52 1.15 -4.57 -4.84
CA TYR A 52 0.61 -3.64 -5.83
C TYR A 52 -0.67 -3.02 -5.33
N ILE A 53 -0.82 -1.72 -5.57
CA ILE A 53 -2.07 -1.02 -5.29
C ILE A 53 -3.08 -1.41 -6.36
N TYR A 54 -4.10 -2.19 -5.99
CA TYR A 54 -5.19 -2.58 -6.90
C TYR A 54 -6.42 -1.68 -6.78
N GLU A 55 -6.64 -1.04 -5.64
CA GLU A 55 -7.78 -0.17 -5.39
C GLU A 55 -7.35 1.15 -4.72
N ARG A 56 -7.97 2.25 -5.14
CA ARG A 56 -7.91 3.56 -4.49
C ARG A 56 -9.31 4.15 -4.51
N GLY A 57 -9.86 4.43 -3.34
CA GLY A 57 -11.21 4.96 -3.21
C GLY A 57 -11.51 5.43 -1.80
N TYR A 58 -12.70 5.95 -1.62
CA TYR A 58 -13.26 6.17 -0.28
C TYR A 58 -13.87 4.86 0.20
N ALA A 59 -13.76 4.56 1.49
CA ALA A 59 -14.48 3.44 2.06
C ALA A 59 -15.98 3.71 1.88
N ASP A 60 -16.61 3.00 0.95
CA ASP A 60 -18.04 3.08 0.71
C ASP A 60 -18.72 2.45 1.94
N GLY A 61 -19.10 3.31 2.88
CA GLY A 61 -19.90 2.91 4.03
C GLY A 61 -21.28 2.55 3.53
N GLY A 62 -21.52 1.25 3.36
CA GLY A 62 -22.87 0.70 3.15
C GLY A 62 -23.83 1.05 4.29
#